data_AF-D0A9Z3-F1
#
_entry.id   AF-D0A9Z3-F1
#
_cell.length_a   1.000
_cell.length_b   1.000
_cell.length_c   1.000
_cell.angle_alpha   90.00
_cell.angle_beta   90.00
_cell.angle_gamma   90.00
#
_symmetry.space_group_name_H-M   'P 1'
#
loop_
_entity.id
_entity.type
_entity.pdbx_description
1 polymer ?
#
loop_
_entity_poly.entity_id
_entity_poly.type
_entity_poly.pdbx_seq_one_letter_code
_entity_poly.pdbx_strand_id
1 'polypeptide(L)'
;MATLQVRDFDPRTATHYYHCILAGIPHPVTLQSISSAIVPDSECESVQNLEKIGCQIVPYRLHVFKETLSLKFGVVDFFIHHSTSGESANPAEVHELFLQWFGSSLTRGVMSLNSWISLGQPRELHSATPFVSALMEKCSFFDAKVVSDIEKLRTFILSKVRFDNRGLNAHANNRSRVAASEGSSLQEEQTGTDCGNDPSVEWKSVGTLSASSLDSQELAWLSRQHRQFPSIAPANEREASATWELEPVRTFLQKALTPLVEVVK
;
A
#
# COMPACT_ATOMS: atom_id res chain seq x y z
N MET A 1 10.12 24.75 12.23
CA MET A 1 10.75 23.55 11.61
C MET A 1 10.22 22.34 12.36
N ALA A 2 9.42 21.49 11.72
CA ALA A 2 8.90 20.28 12.35
C ALA A 2 10.00 19.21 12.35
N THR A 3 10.52 18.87 13.53
CA THR A 3 11.43 17.75 13.76
C THR A 3 10.65 16.45 13.74
N LEU A 4 11.05 15.50 12.88
CA LEU A 4 10.58 14.11 12.92
C LEU A 4 10.93 13.51 14.29
N GLN A 5 9.96 13.41 15.19
CA GLN A 5 10.13 12.65 16.43
C GLN A 5 10.18 11.17 16.06
N VAL A 6 11.33 10.53 16.24
CA VAL A 6 11.46 9.07 16.17
C VAL A 6 10.67 8.52 17.35
N ARG A 7 9.46 8.05 17.09
CA ARG A 7 8.61 7.38 18.06
C ARG A 7 8.64 5.89 17.75
N ASP A 8 8.85 5.08 18.78
CA ASP A 8 8.73 3.63 18.66
C ASP A 8 7.32 3.31 18.16
N PHE A 9 7.22 2.84 16.92
CA PHE A 9 5.95 2.60 16.24
C PHE A 9 5.90 1.15 15.77
N ASP A 10 4.87 0.42 16.23
CA ASP A 10 4.56 -0.91 15.72
C ASP A 10 3.30 -0.81 14.82
N PRO A 11 3.42 -1.01 13.49
CA PRO A 11 2.27 -0.97 12.57
C PRO A 11 1.21 -2.03 12.88
N ARG A 12 1.52 -3.06 13.68
CA ARG A 12 0.58 -4.09 14.09
C ARG A 12 -0.35 -3.63 15.20
N THR A 13 0.10 -2.70 16.04
CA THR A 13 -0.68 -2.19 17.19
C THR A 13 -1.35 -0.85 16.89
N ALA A 14 -0.93 -0.17 15.83
CA ALA A 14 -1.53 1.06 15.34
C ALA A 14 -3.00 0.86 14.94
N THR A 15 -3.89 1.75 15.42
CA THR A 15 -5.29 1.76 14.97
C THR A 15 -5.37 2.23 13.52
N HIS A 16 -4.68 3.34 13.20
CA HIS A 16 -4.64 3.89 11.85
C HIS A 16 -3.23 3.83 11.28
N TYR A 17 -3.10 3.17 10.14
CA TYR A 17 -1.85 2.98 9.42
C TYR A 17 -2.14 2.99 7.93
N TYR A 18 -1.50 3.88 7.19
CA TYR A 18 -1.79 4.12 5.79
C TYR A 18 -0.58 3.85 4.93
N HIS A 19 -0.75 2.95 3.97
CA HIS A 19 0.25 2.64 2.95
C HIS A 19 -0.07 3.44 1.70
N CYS A 20 0.85 4.31 1.27
CA CYS A 20 0.69 5.13 0.07
C CYS A 20 1.82 4.86 -0.93
N ILE A 21 1.48 4.91 -2.22
CA ILE A 21 2.42 4.68 -3.31
C ILE A 21 2.73 6.01 -3.99
N LEU A 22 4.02 6.29 -4.15
CA LEU A 22 4.53 7.37 -4.97
C LEU A 22 4.90 6.82 -6.35
N ALA A 23 4.38 7.44 -7.41
CA ALA A 23 4.60 7.00 -8.78
C ALA A 23 5.00 8.17 -9.69
N GLY A 24 5.65 7.83 -10.81
CA GLY A 24 6.01 8.80 -11.85
C GLY A 24 7.04 9.83 -11.41
N ILE A 25 7.91 9.51 -10.44
CA ILE A 25 8.83 10.47 -9.84
C ILE A 25 10.02 10.74 -10.79
N PRO A 26 10.20 11.97 -11.29
CA PRO A 26 11.32 12.29 -12.16
C PRO A 26 12.68 12.08 -11.47
N HIS A 27 13.69 11.61 -12.20
CA HIS A 27 15.05 11.38 -11.67
C HIS A 27 15.63 12.57 -10.89
N PRO A 28 15.46 13.84 -11.32
CA PRO A 28 15.97 15.00 -10.57
C PRO A 28 15.31 15.24 -9.20
N VAL A 29 14.09 14.74 -8.96
CA VAL A 29 13.38 14.98 -7.69
C VAL A 29 14.08 14.26 -6.54
N THR A 30 14.54 14.99 -5.53
CA THR A 30 15.32 14.40 -4.42
C THR A 30 14.41 13.79 -3.35
N LEU A 31 14.95 12.87 -2.54
CA LEU A 31 14.28 12.38 -1.33
C LEU A 31 13.93 13.53 -0.38
N GLN A 32 14.79 14.54 -0.27
CA GLN A 32 14.53 15.72 0.55
C GLN A 32 13.30 16.48 0.06
N SER A 33 13.19 16.74 -1.24
CA SER A 33 12.04 17.41 -1.84
C SER A 33 10.73 16.65 -1.57
N ILE A 34 10.75 15.32 -1.71
CA ILE A 34 9.60 14.47 -1.40
C ILE A 34 9.27 14.55 0.09
N SER A 35 10.28 14.41 0.96
CA SER A 35 10.11 14.45 2.41
C SER A 35 9.43 15.74 2.87
N SER A 36 9.78 16.88 2.27
CA SER A 36 9.15 18.17 2.57
C SER A 36 7.71 18.26 2.07
N ALA A 37 7.39 17.63 0.94
CA ALA A 37 6.06 17.64 0.34
C ALA A 37 5.05 16.73 1.03
N ILE A 38 5.50 15.75 1.83
CA ILE A 38 4.63 14.78 2.53
C ILE A 38 4.38 15.15 4.00
N VAL A 39 4.97 16.24 4.51
CA VAL A 39 4.73 16.70 5.88
C VAL A 39 3.33 17.32 5.94
N PRO A 40 2.48 16.95 6.93
CA PRO A 40 1.21 17.61 7.15
C PRO A 40 1.37 19.11 7.39
N ASP A 41 0.58 19.90 6.66
CA ASP A 41 0.54 21.36 6.80
C ASP A 41 -0.42 21.74 7.94
N SER A 42 0.07 22.48 8.94
CA SER A 42 -0.72 22.92 10.10
C SER A 42 -1.84 23.91 9.73
N GLU A 43 -1.78 24.53 8.56
CA GLU A 43 -2.83 25.41 8.05
C GLU A 43 -3.95 24.65 7.32
N CYS A 44 -3.78 23.33 7.10
CA CYS A 44 -4.79 22.51 6.46
C CYS A 44 -5.93 22.20 7.43
N GLU A 45 -7.17 22.52 7.03
CA GLU A 45 -8.38 22.35 7.87
C GLU A 45 -8.53 20.93 8.42
N SER A 46 -8.30 19.90 7.59
CA SER A 46 -8.39 18.49 8.03
C SER A 46 -7.32 18.12 9.06
N VAL A 47 -6.11 18.70 8.95
CA VAL A 47 -5.02 18.53 9.93
C VAL A 47 -5.40 19.22 11.24
N GLN A 48 -5.89 20.46 11.18
CA GLN A 48 -6.35 21.19 12.37
C GLN A 48 -7.51 20.47 13.07
N ASN A 49 -8.43 19.87 12.32
CA ASN A 49 -9.53 19.11 12.88
C ASN A 49 -9.07 17.80 13.52
N LEU A 50 -8.05 17.12 12.96
CA LEU A 50 -7.39 15.99 13.62
C LEU A 50 -6.74 16.41 14.93
N GLU A 51 -6.02 17.54 14.94
CA GLU A 51 -5.36 18.05 16.14
C GLU A 51 -6.36 18.41 17.25
N LYS A 52 -7.52 18.97 16.91
CA LYS A 52 -8.61 19.25 17.87
C LYS A 52 -9.15 18.00 18.56
N ILE A 53 -9.15 16.86 17.87
CA ILE A 53 -9.54 15.56 18.44
C ILE A 53 -8.33 14.77 18.97
N GLY A 54 -7.22 15.45 19.26
CA GLY A 54 -6.02 14.89 19.88
C GLY A 54 -5.19 13.98 18.98
N CYS A 55 -5.44 14.00 17.67
CA CYS A 55 -4.80 13.14 16.68
C CYS A 55 -3.78 13.90 15.83
N GLN A 56 -2.68 13.25 15.45
CA GLN A 56 -1.68 13.81 14.57
C GLN A 56 -1.29 12.81 13.48
N ILE A 57 -1.22 13.27 12.22
CA ILE A 57 -0.67 12.47 11.12
C ILE A 57 0.86 12.48 11.23
N VAL A 58 1.47 11.30 11.25
CA VAL A 58 2.93 11.15 11.33
C VAL A 58 3.44 10.40 10.10
N PRO A 59 4.26 11.03 9.24
CA PRO A 59 5.04 10.32 8.24
C PRO A 59 6.04 9.39 8.94
N TYR A 60 5.99 8.10 8.64
CA TYR A 60 6.77 7.09 9.34
C TYR A 60 7.93 6.55 8.50
N ARG A 61 7.64 6.19 7.25
CA ARG A 61 8.61 5.55 6.37
C ARG A 61 8.47 6.11 4.98
N LEU A 62 9.58 6.57 4.39
CA LEU A 62 9.67 6.99 3.00
C LEU A 62 10.80 6.20 2.34
N HIS A 63 10.48 5.48 1.27
CA HIS A 63 11.45 4.75 0.47
C HIS A 63 11.20 5.04 -1.01
N VAL A 64 12.23 5.44 -1.75
CA VAL A 64 12.17 5.65 -3.20
C VAL A 64 13.16 4.73 -3.89
N PHE A 65 12.68 4.00 -4.88
CA PHE A 65 13.44 3.07 -5.69
C PHE A 65 13.88 3.73 -7.00
N LYS A 66 15.19 3.75 -7.22
CA LYS A 66 15.80 4.20 -8.48
C LYS A 66 16.29 2.98 -9.24
N GLU A 67 15.49 2.56 -10.21
CA GLU A 67 15.73 1.37 -11.03
C GLU A 67 16.13 1.76 -12.47
N THR A 68 16.36 0.76 -13.32
CA THR A 68 16.58 0.94 -14.76
C THR A 68 15.29 1.31 -15.52
N LEU A 69 14.40 2.08 -14.89
CA LEU A 69 13.14 2.59 -15.43
C LEU A 69 13.27 4.08 -15.75
N SER A 70 12.38 4.59 -16.61
CA SER A 70 12.34 6.00 -16.99
C SER A 70 12.04 6.93 -15.81
N LEU A 71 11.22 6.47 -14.87
CA LEU A 71 10.80 7.20 -13.68
C LEU A 71 11.04 6.35 -12.42
N LYS A 72 11.25 7.02 -11.29
CA LYS A 72 11.32 6.37 -9.98
C LYS A 72 9.91 6.15 -9.44
N PHE A 73 9.81 5.25 -8.49
CA PHE A 73 8.60 4.99 -7.72
C PHE A 73 8.99 4.78 -6.25
N GLY A 74 8.02 4.81 -5.36
CA GLY A 74 8.31 4.72 -3.93
C GLY A 74 7.08 4.43 -3.10
N VAL A 75 7.33 4.29 -1.81
CA VAL A 75 6.31 4.09 -0.79
C VAL A 75 6.48 5.16 0.27
N VAL A 76 5.36 5.67 0.76
CA VAL A 76 5.30 6.44 1.99
C VAL A 76 4.23 5.86 2.91
N ASP A 77 4.59 5.59 4.15
CA ASP A 77 3.68 5.10 5.18
C ASP A 77 3.40 6.20 6.20
N PHE A 78 2.14 6.31 6.63
CA PHE A 78 1.69 7.23 7.67
C PHE A 78 1.02 6.46 8.80
N PHE A 79 1.09 6.97 10.02
CA PHE A 79 0.20 6.54 11.10
C PHE A 79 -0.44 7.73 11.79
N ILE A 80 -1.53 7.47 12.51
CA ILE A 80 -2.14 8.47 13.38
C ILE A 80 -1.66 8.25 14.80
N HIS A 81 -1.03 9.27 15.36
CA HIS A 81 -0.69 9.32 16.76
C HIS A 81 -1.83 9.94 17.57
N HIS A 82 -2.18 9.32 18.70
CA HIS A 82 -3.12 9.86 19.67
C HIS A 82 -2.37 10.46 20.86
N SER A 83 -2.53 11.77 21.08
CA SER A 83 -1.80 12.53 22.09
C SER A 83 -2.36 12.32 23.50
N THR A 84 -3.65 12.00 23.62
CA THR A 84 -4.32 11.70 24.89
C THR A 84 -4.54 10.20 25.04
N SER A 85 -3.87 9.60 26.03
CA SER A 85 -4.13 8.22 26.42
C SER A 85 -5.53 8.12 27.04
N GLY A 86 -6.53 7.66 26.28
CA GLY A 86 -7.87 7.35 26.80
C GLY A 86 -9.05 8.01 26.09
N GLU A 87 -8.83 9.00 25.22
CA GLU A 87 -9.87 9.50 24.31
C GLU A 87 -9.71 8.79 22.96
N SER A 88 -10.47 7.72 22.73
CA SER A 88 -10.51 7.10 21.41
C SER A 88 -11.34 7.99 20.48
N ALA A 89 -10.69 8.92 19.80
CA ALA A 89 -11.27 9.60 18.65
C ALA A 89 -11.93 8.54 17.75
N ASN A 90 -13.14 8.84 17.25
CA ASN A 90 -13.90 7.88 16.46
C ASN A 90 -13.04 7.43 15.25
N PRO A 91 -12.71 6.14 15.10
CA PRO A 91 -11.83 5.68 14.03
C PRO A 91 -12.31 6.06 12.64
N ALA A 92 -13.63 6.13 12.41
CA ALA A 92 -14.21 6.53 11.14
C ALA A 92 -14.01 8.04 10.88
N GLU A 93 -14.15 8.88 11.90
CA GLU A 93 -13.92 10.32 11.80
C GLU A 93 -12.45 10.62 11.50
N VAL A 94 -11.53 9.99 12.24
CA VAL A 94 -10.08 10.10 12.01
C VAL A 94 -9.72 9.66 10.60
N HIS A 95 -10.31 8.56 10.13
CA HIS A 95 -10.07 8.05 8.79
C HIS A 95 -10.54 9.00 7.71
N GLU A 96 -11.73 9.57 7.85
CA GLU A 96 -12.28 10.53 6.89
C GLU A 96 -11.42 11.80 6.83
N LEU A 97 -10.99 12.33 7.98
CA LEU A 97 -10.09 13.49 8.02
C LEU A 97 -8.73 13.20 7.37
N PHE A 98 -8.18 11.99 7.57
CA PHE A 98 -6.98 11.55 6.85
C PHE A 98 -7.22 11.52 5.33
N LEU A 99 -8.34 10.95 4.86
CA LEU A 99 -8.67 10.89 3.44
C LEU A 99 -8.86 12.28 2.83
N GLN A 100 -9.43 13.22 3.58
CA GLN A 100 -9.56 14.62 3.17
C GLN A 100 -8.20 15.30 3.02
N TRP A 101 -7.30 15.14 4.00
CA TRP A 101 -5.93 15.64 3.91
C TRP A 101 -5.17 15.00 2.73
N PHE A 102 -5.26 13.68 2.60
CA PHE A 102 -4.65 12.89 1.53
C PHE A 102 -5.06 13.42 0.16
N GLY A 103 -6.37 13.55 -0.09
CA GLY A 103 -6.93 13.98 -1.36
C GLY A 103 -6.75 15.46 -1.69
N SER A 104 -6.32 16.27 -0.70
CA SER A 104 -6.14 17.71 -0.88
C SER A 104 -4.67 18.11 -0.76
N SER A 105 -4.20 18.41 0.45
CA SER A 105 -2.88 18.99 0.71
C SER A 105 -1.75 18.06 0.27
N LEU A 106 -1.80 16.77 0.68
CA LEU A 106 -0.76 15.80 0.33
C LEU A 106 -0.65 15.59 -1.18
N THR A 107 -1.79 15.34 -1.85
CA THR A 107 -1.82 15.15 -3.30
C THR A 107 -1.26 16.39 -4.02
N ARG A 108 -1.67 17.59 -3.62
CA ARG A 108 -1.15 18.85 -4.19
C ARG A 108 0.36 19.02 -3.98
N GLY A 109 0.85 18.71 -2.78
CA GLY A 109 2.27 18.75 -2.43
C GLY A 109 3.10 17.84 -3.33
N VAL A 110 2.70 16.58 -3.50
CA VAL A 110 3.40 15.62 -4.36
C VAL A 110 3.28 16.00 -5.85
N MET A 111 2.12 16.48 -6.30
CA MET A 111 1.92 16.94 -7.68
C MET A 111 2.82 18.13 -8.05
N SER A 112 3.15 19.01 -7.10
CA SER A 112 4.10 20.12 -7.33
C SER A 112 5.51 19.64 -7.73
N LEU A 113 5.84 18.37 -7.45
CA LEU A 113 7.08 17.71 -7.83
C LEU A 113 6.96 16.94 -9.16
N ASN A 114 5.88 17.15 -9.93
CA ASN A 114 5.54 16.37 -11.13
C ASN A 114 5.48 14.86 -10.85
N SER A 115 4.98 14.49 -9.67
CA SER A 115 4.85 13.12 -9.21
C SER A 115 3.41 12.85 -8.75
N TRP A 116 3.05 11.59 -8.57
CA TRP A 116 1.71 11.19 -8.14
C TRP A 116 1.77 10.41 -6.83
N ILE A 117 0.73 10.55 -6.01
CA ILE A 117 0.54 9.72 -4.82
C ILE A 117 -0.85 9.07 -4.87
N SER A 118 -0.92 7.79 -4.54
CA SER A 118 -2.17 7.03 -4.42
C SER A 118 -2.17 6.25 -3.11
N LEU A 119 -3.36 5.87 -2.63
CA LEU A 119 -3.45 4.85 -1.59
C LEU A 119 -2.96 3.53 -2.18
N GLY A 120 -2.02 2.89 -1.49
CA GLY A 120 -1.54 1.54 -1.78
C GLY A 120 -2.39 0.47 -1.11
N GLN A 121 -3.63 0.79 -0.74
CA GLN A 121 -4.58 -0.07 -0.04
C GLN A 121 -6.02 0.28 -0.47
N PRO A 122 -7.00 -0.62 -0.24
CA PRO A 122 -8.41 -0.31 -0.41
C PRO A 122 -8.83 0.91 0.43
N ARG A 123 -9.62 1.80 -0.15
CA ARG A 123 -9.95 3.11 0.44
C ARG A 123 -10.71 2.98 1.76
N GLU A 124 -11.53 1.95 1.91
CA GLU A 124 -12.34 1.70 3.11
C GLU A 124 -11.53 1.26 4.34
N LEU A 125 -10.24 0.97 4.16
CA LEU A 125 -9.38 0.52 5.25
C LEU A 125 -8.67 1.72 5.89
N HIS A 126 -8.89 1.90 7.18
CA HIS A 126 -8.15 2.81 8.03
C HIS A 126 -6.80 2.25 8.52
N SER A 127 -6.54 0.95 8.32
CA SER A 127 -5.25 0.30 8.55
C SER A 127 -4.86 -0.59 7.36
N ALA A 128 -3.65 -0.37 6.84
CA ALA A 128 -3.05 -1.12 5.75
C ALA A 128 -2.73 -2.57 6.13
N THR A 129 -2.47 -2.81 7.43
CA THR A 129 -1.86 -4.05 7.92
C THR A 129 -2.63 -5.30 7.46
N PRO A 130 -3.96 -5.39 7.60
CA PRO A 130 -4.70 -6.57 7.14
C PRO A 130 -4.59 -6.80 5.63
N PHE A 131 -4.62 -5.73 4.83
CA PHE A 131 -4.49 -5.84 3.38
C PHE A 131 -3.08 -6.27 2.97
N VAL A 132 -2.05 -5.64 3.52
CA VAL A 132 -0.65 -5.98 3.21
C VAL A 132 -0.35 -7.42 3.62
N SER A 133 -0.83 -7.87 4.78
CA SER A 133 -0.70 -9.28 5.19
C SER A 133 -1.42 -10.23 4.23
N ALA A 134 -2.68 -9.94 3.87
CA ALA A 134 -3.43 -10.74 2.92
C ALA A 134 -2.76 -10.79 1.54
N LEU A 135 -2.18 -9.67 1.09
CA LEU A 135 -1.43 -9.58 -0.17
C LEU A 135 -0.22 -10.51 -0.16
N MET A 136 0.54 -10.53 0.93
CA MET A 136 1.71 -11.40 1.09
C MET A 136 1.33 -12.88 1.23
N GLU A 137 0.20 -13.18 1.89
CA GLU A 137 -0.23 -14.55 2.15
C GLU A 137 -0.93 -15.19 0.95
N LYS A 138 -1.80 -14.45 0.27
CA LYS A 138 -2.70 -15.00 -0.75
C LYS A 138 -2.17 -14.86 -2.18
N CYS A 139 -1.33 -13.87 -2.47
CA CYS A 139 -0.82 -13.64 -3.82
C CYS A 139 0.59 -14.23 -3.99
N SER A 140 0.69 -15.36 -4.70
CA SER A 140 1.97 -16.03 -4.98
C SER A 140 3.00 -15.17 -5.73
N PHE A 141 2.58 -14.07 -6.35
CA PHE A 141 3.49 -13.09 -6.98
C PHE A 141 4.51 -12.49 -6.00
N PHE A 142 4.23 -12.49 -4.70
CA PHE A 142 5.10 -11.93 -3.66
C PHE A 142 5.85 -12.99 -2.84
N ASP A 143 6.01 -14.21 -3.37
CA ASP A 143 6.79 -15.27 -2.70
C ASP A 143 8.29 -14.91 -2.65
N ALA A 144 8.84 -14.89 -1.43
CA ALA A 144 10.25 -14.60 -1.15
C ALA A 144 11.24 -15.55 -1.82
N LYS A 145 10.80 -16.75 -2.23
CA LYS A 145 11.65 -17.72 -2.94
C LYS A 145 11.94 -17.30 -4.38
N VAL A 146 11.09 -16.47 -4.98
CA VAL A 146 11.14 -16.11 -6.40
C VAL A 146 11.34 -14.63 -6.66
N VAL A 147 11.21 -13.80 -5.62
CA VAL A 147 11.42 -12.35 -5.67
C VAL A 147 12.63 -11.95 -4.83
N SER A 148 13.53 -11.15 -5.38
CA SER A 148 14.74 -10.67 -4.68
C SER A 148 14.46 -9.57 -3.66
N ASP A 149 13.54 -8.66 -3.98
CA ASP A 149 13.15 -7.54 -3.14
C ASP A 149 11.62 -7.39 -3.20
N ILE A 150 10.95 -8.02 -2.22
CA ILE A 150 9.49 -8.05 -2.12
C ILE A 150 8.93 -6.65 -1.98
N GLU A 151 9.57 -5.79 -1.18
CA GLU A 151 9.03 -4.47 -0.92
C GLU A 151 9.01 -3.65 -2.21
N LYS A 152 10.14 -3.62 -2.93
CA LYS A 152 10.23 -2.93 -4.22
C LYS A 152 9.22 -3.46 -5.22
N LEU A 153 9.10 -4.78 -5.33
CA LEU A 153 8.17 -5.40 -6.28
C LEU A 153 6.71 -5.11 -5.91
N ARG A 154 6.36 -5.18 -4.62
CA ARG A 154 5.04 -4.81 -4.10
C ARG A 154 4.72 -3.36 -4.38
N THR A 155 5.63 -2.44 -4.07
CA THR A 155 5.45 -1.01 -4.35
C THR A 155 5.22 -0.77 -5.83
N PHE A 156 6.00 -1.42 -6.70
CA PHE A 156 5.81 -1.30 -8.14
C PHE A 156 4.44 -1.83 -8.59
N ILE A 157 4.04 -3.04 -8.19
CA ILE A 157 2.74 -3.60 -8.58
C ILE A 157 1.59 -2.75 -8.07
N LEU A 158 1.63 -2.30 -6.81
CA LEU A 158 0.59 -1.45 -6.24
C LEU A 158 0.51 -0.09 -6.94
N SER A 159 1.60 0.41 -7.55
CA SER A 159 1.56 1.61 -8.40
C SER A 159 0.73 1.44 -9.67
N LYS A 160 0.44 0.19 -10.06
CA LYS A 160 -0.32 -0.19 -11.26
C LYS A 160 -1.74 -0.67 -10.93
N VAL A 161 -2.04 -0.91 -9.66
CA VAL A 161 -3.37 -1.35 -9.22
C VAL A 161 -4.31 -0.16 -9.12
N ARG A 162 -5.50 -0.31 -9.69
CA ARG A 162 -6.65 0.56 -9.46
C ARG A 162 -7.57 -0.11 -8.46
N PHE A 163 -7.53 0.37 -7.22
CA PHE A 163 -8.42 -0.11 -6.16
C PHE A 163 -9.88 0.23 -6.49
N ASP A 164 -10.78 -0.69 -6.16
CA ASP A 164 -12.20 -0.43 -6.23
C ASP A 164 -12.68 0.41 -5.03
N ASN A 165 -13.87 0.98 -5.15
CA ASN A 165 -14.50 1.80 -4.11
C ASN A 165 -15.76 1.12 -3.55
N ARG A 166 -15.85 -0.21 -3.64
CA ARG A 166 -17.08 -0.94 -3.27
C ARG A 166 -17.18 -1.23 -1.77
N GLY A 167 -16.09 -1.04 -1.01
CA GLY A 167 -16.09 -1.23 0.44
C GLY A 167 -16.25 -2.69 0.87
N LEU A 168 -15.96 -3.64 -0.04
CA LEU A 168 -16.25 -5.06 0.16
C LEU A 168 -15.43 -5.69 1.28
N ASN A 169 -14.30 -5.07 1.62
CA ASN A 169 -13.37 -5.56 2.63
C ASN A 169 -13.32 -4.69 3.88
N ALA A 170 -14.27 -3.76 4.08
CA ALA A 170 -14.28 -2.83 5.24
C ALA A 170 -14.24 -3.53 6.61
N HIS A 171 -14.75 -4.76 6.66
CA HIS A 171 -14.72 -5.61 7.85
C HIS A 171 -13.31 -6.02 8.29
N ALA A 172 -12.31 -5.96 7.41
CA ALA A 172 -10.94 -6.38 7.69
C ALA A 172 -10.23 -5.51 8.74
N ASN A 173 -10.70 -4.28 8.99
CA ASN A 173 -10.19 -3.44 10.08
C ASN A 173 -11.04 -3.48 11.36
N ASN A 174 -12.17 -4.21 11.38
CA ASN A 174 -12.96 -4.34 12.60
C ASN A 174 -12.21 -5.22 13.60
N ARG A 175 -11.50 -4.59 14.55
CA ARG A 175 -10.84 -5.25 15.70
C ARG A 175 -11.78 -6.10 16.57
N SER A 176 -13.10 -6.01 16.37
CA SER A 176 -14.14 -6.61 17.22
C SER A 176 -14.19 -8.14 17.25
N ARG A 177 -13.31 -8.87 16.53
CA ARG A 177 -13.17 -10.32 16.72
C ARG A 177 -12.08 -10.74 17.72
N VAL A 178 -11.29 -9.80 18.25
CA VAL A 178 -10.19 -10.12 19.19
C VAL A 178 -10.54 -9.81 20.66
N ALA A 179 -11.63 -9.07 20.94
CA ALA A 179 -12.04 -8.72 22.32
C ALA A 179 -13.25 -9.51 22.86
N ALA A 180 -13.91 -10.35 22.06
CA ALA A 180 -15.09 -11.12 22.49
C ALA A 180 -14.74 -12.46 23.19
N SER A 181 -13.46 -12.77 23.36
CA SER A 181 -13.00 -14.04 23.97
C SER A 181 -12.47 -13.90 25.40
N GLU A 182 -12.39 -12.68 25.95
CA GLU A 182 -11.92 -12.46 27.35
C GLU A 182 -13.07 -12.23 28.35
N GLY A 183 -14.29 -12.65 28.01
CA GLY A 183 -15.48 -12.51 28.87
C GLY A 183 -16.21 -13.80 29.21
N SER A 184 -15.66 -14.98 28.90
CA SER A 184 -16.26 -16.26 29.30
C SER A 184 -15.31 -17.04 30.17
N SER A 185 -15.67 -17.09 31.44
CA SER A 185 -15.02 -17.80 32.52
C SER A 185 -14.99 -19.32 32.28
N LEU A 186 -13.81 -19.89 32.57
CA LEU A 186 -13.49 -21.27 32.99
C LEU A 186 -12.85 -22.23 31.96
N GLN A 187 -11.66 -22.67 32.37
CA GLN A 187 -10.93 -23.92 32.11
C GLN A 187 -9.97 -24.06 30.90
N GLU A 188 -8.68 -24.03 31.28
CA GLU A 188 -7.61 -25.01 31.02
C GLU A 188 -6.76 -24.96 29.73
N GLU A 189 -5.46 -24.85 30.02
CA GLU A 189 -4.25 -25.30 29.33
C GLU A 189 -3.68 -24.55 28.11
N GLN A 190 -2.49 -24.01 28.37
CA GLN A 190 -1.51 -23.39 27.49
C GLN A 190 -1.25 -24.19 26.20
N THR A 191 -1.36 -23.51 25.05
CA THR A 191 -0.29 -23.46 24.05
C THR A 191 -0.38 -22.13 23.30
N GLY A 192 0.72 -21.37 23.28
CA GLY A 192 0.79 -20.06 22.63
C GLY A 192 0.46 -20.19 21.14
N THR A 193 -0.60 -19.50 20.71
CA THR A 193 -1.04 -19.43 19.31
C THR A 193 -1.35 -17.99 18.98
N ASP A 194 -0.72 -17.49 17.92
CA ASP A 194 -0.77 -16.12 17.42
C ASP A 194 -2.18 -15.52 17.39
N CYS A 195 -2.37 -14.43 18.12
CA CYS A 195 -3.56 -13.61 18.03
C CYS A 195 -3.51 -12.76 16.75
N GLY A 196 -4.18 -13.22 15.69
CA GLY A 196 -4.49 -12.38 14.54
C GLY A 196 -4.48 -13.09 13.20
N ASN A 197 -5.25 -14.16 13.04
CA ASN A 197 -5.69 -14.62 11.72
C ASN A 197 -6.84 -15.62 11.91
N ASP A 198 -8.07 -15.14 11.84
CA ASP A 198 -9.21 -16.03 11.62
C ASP A 198 -9.18 -16.42 10.13
N PRO A 199 -8.86 -17.68 9.77
CA PRO A 199 -8.67 -18.11 8.37
C PRO A 199 -9.98 -18.04 7.54
N SER A 200 -11.09 -17.69 8.17
CA SER A 200 -12.44 -17.69 7.59
C SER A 200 -12.85 -16.39 6.90
N VAL A 201 -12.04 -15.32 6.98
CA VAL A 201 -12.36 -14.07 6.29
C VAL A 201 -11.96 -14.17 4.82
N GLU A 202 -12.94 -14.52 3.97
CA GLU A 202 -12.77 -14.57 2.53
C GLU A 202 -12.59 -13.15 1.97
N TRP A 203 -11.33 -12.80 1.68
CA TRP A 203 -11.01 -11.55 1.01
C TRP A 203 -11.60 -11.53 -0.40
N LYS A 204 -12.35 -10.47 -0.69
CA LYS A 204 -12.82 -10.19 -2.04
C LYS A 204 -11.74 -9.41 -2.80
N SER A 205 -11.77 -9.53 -4.12
CA SER A 205 -10.98 -8.70 -5.02
C SER A 205 -11.09 -7.23 -4.64
N VAL A 206 -9.94 -6.57 -4.51
CA VAL A 206 -9.81 -5.19 -4.04
C VAL A 206 -9.59 -4.19 -5.17
N GLY A 207 -9.34 -4.68 -6.38
CA GLY A 207 -8.95 -3.81 -7.48
C GLY A 207 -8.51 -4.56 -8.72
N THR A 208 -8.14 -3.79 -9.72
CA THR A 208 -7.76 -4.29 -11.04
C THR A 208 -6.36 -3.80 -11.42
N LEU A 209 -5.60 -4.65 -12.11
CA LEU A 209 -4.36 -4.27 -12.80
C LEU A 209 -4.57 -4.53 -14.29
N SER A 210 -4.34 -3.52 -15.13
CA SER A 210 -4.39 -3.70 -16.58
C SER A 210 -3.03 -4.11 -17.11
N ALA A 211 -2.95 -5.26 -17.76
CA ALA A 211 -1.68 -5.76 -18.32
C ALA A 211 -1.11 -4.80 -19.38
N SER A 212 -1.97 -4.11 -20.13
CA SER A 212 -1.55 -3.08 -21.10
C SER A 212 -1.04 -1.78 -20.49
N SER A 213 -1.17 -1.58 -19.16
CA SER A 213 -0.57 -0.44 -18.47
C SER A 213 0.94 -0.58 -18.20
N LEU A 214 1.49 -1.77 -18.46
CA LEU A 214 2.90 -2.08 -18.32
C LEU A 214 3.61 -1.86 -19.66
N ASP A 215 4.58 -0.96 -19.68
CA ASP A 215 5.39 -0.75 -20.88
C ASP A 215 6.47 -1.84 -21.04
N SER A 216 7.14 -1.83 -22.20
CA SER A 216 8.21 -2.77 -22.53
C SER A 216 9.38 -2.75 -21.54
N GLN A 217 9.75 -1.59 -21.04
CA GLN A 217 10.87 -1.40 -20.12
C GLN A 217 10.51 -1.93 -18.73
N GLU A 218 9.27 -1.71 -18.29
CA GLU A 218 8.69 -2.24 -17.06
C GLU A 218 8.56 -3.76 -17.09
N LEU A 219 8.07 -4.31 -18.20
CA LEU A 219 7.98 -5.75 -18.41
C LEU A 219 9.36 -6.41 -18.37
N ALA A 220 10.34 -5.84 -19.07
CA ALA A 220 11.72 -6.32 -19.05
C ALA A 220 12.37 -6.17 -17.66
N TRP A 221 11.98 -5.16 -16.89
CA TRP A 221 12.45 -5.01 -15.51
C TRP A 221 11.81 -6.04 -14.58
N LEU A 222 10.50 -6.27 -14.68
CA LEU A 222 9.78 -7.29 -13.90
C LEU A 222 10.36 -8.68 -14.11
N SER A 223 10.73 -9.04 -15.34
CA SER A 223 11.35 -10.34 -15.64
C SER A 223 12.70 -10.54 -14.96
N ARG A 224 13.41 -9.44 -14.64
CA ARG A 224 14.65 -9.48 -13.83
C ARG A 224 14.38 -9.55 -12.33
N GLN A 225 13.25 -9.02 -11.85
CA GLN A 225 12.92 -9.01 -10.42
C GLN A 225 12.24 -10.30 -9.95
N HIS A 226 11.53 -11.00 -10.84
CA HIS A 226 10.72 -12.17 -10.50
C HIS A 226 11.14 -13.40 -11.33
N ARG A 227 11.73 -14.42 -10.68
CA ARG A 227 12.36 -15.57 -11.36
C ARG A 227 11.42 -16.42 -12.21
N GLN A 228 10.14 -16.47 -11.86
CA GLN A 228 9.12 -17.22 -12.61
C GLN A 228 8.36 -16.35 -13.61
N PHE A 229 8.72 -15.08 -13.76
CA PHE A 229 8.05 -14.21 -14.72
C PHE A 229 8.27 -14.77 -16.13
N PRO A 230 7.23 -14.75 -17.00
CA PRO A 230 7.37 -15.26 -18.36
C PRO A 230 8.54 -14.62 -19.10
N SER A 231 9.32 -15.43 -19.81
CA SER A 231 10.37 -14.91 -20.68
C SER A 231 9.72 -14.06 -21.77
N ILE A 232 10.26 -12.87 -21.96
CA ILE A 232 9.71 -11.90 -22.90
C ILE A 232 10.68 -11.84 -24.07
N ALA A 233 10.46 -12.68 -25.06
CA ALA A 233 11.22 -12.60 -26.30
C ALA A 233 10.68 -11.42 -27.13
N PRO A 234 11.54 -10.61 -27.78
CA PRO A 234 11.06 -9.74 -28.83
C PRO A 234 10.46 -10.64 -29.93
N ALA A 235 9.19 -10.46 -30.25
CA ALA A 235 8.58 -11.10 -31.41
C ALA A 235 9.32 -10.60 -32.67
N ASN A 236 10.29 -11.39 -33.13
CA ASN A 236 11.15 -11.19 -34.29
C ASN A 236 12.16 -10.03 -34.21
N GLU A 237 13.46 -10.36 -34.24
CA GLU A 237 14.59 -9.42 -34.31
C GLU A 237 14.69 -8.60 -35.63
N ARG A 238 13.62 -8.51 -36.44
CA ARG A 238 13.63 -7.82 -37.74
C ARG A 238 12.65 -6.66 -37.87
N GLU A 239 11.79 -6.41 -36.89
CA GLU A 239 10.90 -5.27 -36.92
C GLU A 239 11.12 -4.45 -35.65
N ALA A 240 11.39 -3.15 -35.81
CA ALA A 240 11.60 -2.18 -34.72
C ALA A 240 10.33 -1.94 -33.85
N SER A 241 9.36 -2.84 -33.94
CA SER A 241 8.12 -2.91 -33.20
C SER A 241 7.86 -4.36 -32.80
N ALA A 242 8.74 -4.95 -32.00
CA ALA A 242 8.49 -6.26 -31.40
C ALA A 242 7.13 -6.19 -30.67
N THR A 243 6.13 -6.87 -31.20
CA THR A 243 4.81 -7.01 -30.59
C THR A 243 4.96 -7.95 -29.40
N TRP A 244 4.88 -7.40 -28.20
CA TRP A 244 5.01 -8.15 -26.95
C TRP A 244 3.84 -9.12 -26.86
N GLU A 245 4.10 -10.43 -26.72
CA GLU A 245 3.04 -11.38 -26.38
C GLU A 245 2.58 -11.09 -24.95
N LEU A 246 1.59 -10.20 -24.83
CA LEU A 246 0.99 -9.79 -23.56
C LEU A 246 0.18 -10.91 -22.91
N GLU A 247 -0.25 -11.91 -23.67
CA GLU A 247 -1.16 -12.94 -23.18
C GLU A 247 -0.51 -13.87 -22.14
N PRO A 248 0.71 -14.42 -22.34
CA PRO A 248 1.43 -15.15 -21.29
C PRO A 248 1.65 -14.33 -20.02
N VAL A 249 1.99 -13.04 -20.16
CA VAL A 249 2.18 -12.12 -19.03
C VAL A 249 0.86 -11.92 -18.29
N ARG A 250 -0.24 -11.67 -19.01
CA ARG A 250 -1.58 -11.51 -18.45
C ARG A 250 -2.02 -12.75 -17.68
N THR A 251 -1.88 -13.94 -18.27
CA THR A 251 -2.22 -15.20 -17.61
C THR A 251 -1.38 -15.43 -16.36
N PHE A 252 -0.08 -15.14 -16.43
CA PHE A 252 0.80 -15.25 -15.27
C PHE A 252 0.38 -14.31 -14.15
N LEU A 253 0.22 -13.02 -14.44
CA LEU A 253 -0.21 -12.00 -13.46
C LEU A 253 -1.57 -12.37 -12.86
N GLN A 254 -2.53 -12.80 -13.68
CA GLN A 254 -3.86 -13.21 -13.21
C GLN A 254 -3.77 -14.35 -12.20
N LYS A 255 -2.95 -15.37 -12.50
CA LYS A 255 -2.76 -16.51 -11.59
C LYS A 255 -2.01 -16.10 -10.32
N ALA A 256 -1.03 -15.21 -10.44
CA ALA A 256 -0.13 -14.88 -9.35
C ALA A 256 -0.72 -13.85 -8.36
N LEU A 257 -1.62 -12.98 -8.83
CA LEU A 257 -2.24 -11.92 -8.04
C LEU A 257 -3.66 -12.25 -7.55
N THR A 258 -4.26 -13.34 -8.03
CA THR A 258 -5.51 -13.88 -7.46
C THR A 258 -5.31 -14.25 -5.98
N PRO A 259 -6.33 -14.13 -5.11
CA PRO A 259 -7.69 -13.65 -5.36
C PRO A 259 -7.86 -12.13 -5.23
N LEU A 260 -6.82 -11.39 -4.83
CA LEU A 260 -6.99 -10.00 -4.39
C LEU A 260 -7.01 -8.99 -5.54
N VAL A 261 -6.23 -9.21 -6.60
CA VAL A 261 -6.18 -8.28 -7.73
C VAL A 261 -6.57 -9.01 -9.01
N GLU A 262 -7.60 -8.51 -9.66
CA GLU A 262 -8.04 -8.97 -10.97
C GLU A 262 -7.15 -8.37 -12.07
N VAL A 263 -6.75 -9.19 -13.04
CA VAL A 263 -5.93 -8.72 -14.16
C VAL A 263 -6.79 -8.57 -15.41
N VAL A 264 -7.00 -7.32 -15.79
CA VAL A 264 -7.75 -6.95 -16.98
C VAL A 264 -6.81 -6.74 -18.17
N LYS A 265 -7.38 -6.68 -19.38
CA LYS A 265 -6.60 -6.38 -20.59
C LYS A 265 -6.00 -4.98 -20.54
#